data_AF-A0A544YIX8-F1
#
_entry.id   AF-A0A544YIX8-F1
#
_cell.length_a   1.000
_cell.length_b   1.000
_cell.length_c   1.000
_cell.angle_alpha   90.00
_cell.angle_beta   90.00
_cell.angle_gamma   90.00
#
_symmetry.space_group_name_H-M   'P 1'
#
loop_
_entity.id
_entity.type
_entity.pdbx_description
1 polymer ?
#
loop_
_entity_poly.entity_id
_entity_poly.type
_entity_poly.pdbx_seq_one_letter_code
_entity_poly.pdbx_strand_id
1 'polypeptide(L)'
;MSTFITIIGTMGAVVLLLAYALVSSGRMSADGLPYQLLNFGGAATLMINSAYYSAWPSAGLNLVWSGIGVWTLGRLVARRATARRQAAEAAPAPGR
;
A
#
# COMPACT_ATOMS: atom_id res chain seq x y z
N MET A 1 17.57 -6.54 -22.48
CA MET A 1 16.86 -5.40 -21.86
C MET A 1 15.37 -5.65 -21.98
N SER A 2 14.61 -5.81 -20.88
CA SER A 2 13.16 -5.96 -20.97
C SER A 2 12.49 -4.59 -20.80
N THR A 3 12.21 -3.92 -21.93
CA THR A 3 11.61 -2.57 -21.94
C THR A 3 10.31 -2.52 -21.13
N PHE A 4 9.53 -3.60 -21.15
CA PHE A 4 8.30 -3.73 -20.37
C PHE A 4 8.54 -3.60 -18.85
N ILE A 5 9.56 -4.29 -18.33
CA ILE A 5 9.91 -4.23 -16.89
C ILE A 5 10.44 -2.85 -16.52
N THR A 6 11.17 -2.20 -17.42
CA THR A 6 11.62 -0.81 -17.24
C THR A 6 10.43 0.13 -17.12
N ILE A 7 9.49 0.08 -18.08
CA ILE A 7 8.31 0.96 -18.08
C ILE A 7 7.47 0.76 -16.82
N ILE A 8 7.19 -0.48 -16.43
CA ILE A 8 6.42 -0.77 -15.22
C ILE A 8 7.14 -0.27 -13.97
N GLY A 9 8.45 -0.52 -13.85
CA GLY A 9 9.24 -0.05 -12.71
C GLY A 9 9.27 1.47 -12.60
N THR A 10 9.44 2.17 -13.72
CA THR A 10 9.43 3.63 -13.76
C THR A 10 8.07 4.21 -13.41
N MET A 11 6.98 3.64 -13.95
CA MET A 11 5.61 4.03 -13.56
C MET A 11 5.36 3.78 -12.07
N GLY A 12 5.83 2.65 -11.55
CA GLY A 12 5.84 2.31 -10.13
C GLY A 12 6.53 3.36 -9.28
N ALA A 13 7.72 3.79 -9.71
CA ALA A 13 8.49 4.84 -9.03
C ALA A 13 7.75 6.18 -9.01
N VAL A 14 7.15 6.59 -10.12
CA VAL A 14 6.34 7.82 -10.18
C VAL A 14 5.16 7.74 -9.20
N VAL A 15 4.41 6.64 -9.21
CA VAL A 15 3.28 6.42 -8.28
C VAL A 15 3.75 6.48 -6.83
N LEU A 16 4.86 5.81 -6.53
CA LEU A 16 5.40 5.73 -5.18
C LEU A 16 5.85 7.11 -4.66
N LEU A 17 6.55 7.88 -5.51
CA LEU A 17 6.99 9.23 -5.17
C LEU A 17 5.82 10.20 -5.03
N LEU A 18 4.79 10.09 -5.87
CA LEU A 18 3.56 10.87 -5.71
C LEU A 18 2.85 10.55 -4.40
N ALA A 19 2.75 9.28 -4.03
CA ALA A 19 2.16 8.86 -2.76
C ALA A 19 2.94 9.43 -1.57
N TYR A 20 4.27 9.35 -1.60
CA TYR A 20 5.13 9.93 -0.59
C TYR A 20 5.00 11.46 -0.52
N ALA A 21 4.95 12.16 -1.66
CA ALA A 21 4.77 13.61 -1.71
C ALA A 21 3.41 14.04 -1.12
N LEU A 22 2.34 13.28 -1.39
CA LEU A 22 1.01 13.55 -0.84
C LEU A 22 0.95 13.33 0.67
N VAL A 23 1.62 12.31 1.20
CA VAL A 23 1.74 12.12 2.66
C VAL A 23 2.62 13.19 3.29
N SER A 24 3.78 13.50 2.69
CA SER A 24 4.70 14.52 3.20
C SER A 24 4.10 15.93 3.18
N SER A 25 3.15 16.21 2.29
CA SER A 25 2.42 17.48 2.24
C SER A 25 1.17 17.50 3.14
N GLY A 26 0.93 16.44 3.92
CA GLY A 26 -0.24 16.32 4.79
C GLY A 26 -1.57 16.13 4.05
N ARG A 27 -1.54 15.92 2.72
CA ARG A 27 -2.73 15.71 1.89
C ARG A 27 -3.28 14.28 1.98
N MET A 28 -2.47 13.33 2.45
CA MET A 28 -2.86 11.96 2.73
C MET A 28 -2.34 11.53 4.10
N SER A 29 -3.11 10.67 4.78
CA SER A 29 -2.63 10.02 6.00
C SER A 29 -1.76 8.81 5.67
N ALA A 30 -0.61 8.70 6.33
CA ALA A 30 0.29 7.57 6.18
C ALA A 30 -0.32 6.24 6.66
N ASP A 31 -1.33 6.26 7.54
CA ASP A 31 -2.05 5.05 7.97
C ASP A 31 -3.35 4.80 7.18
N GLY A 32 -3.63 5.64 6.19
CA GLY A 32 -4.85 5.59 5.38
C GLY A 32 -4.80 4.56 4.26
N LEU A 33 -5.98 4.05 3.88
CA LEU A 33 -6.14 3.10 2.76
C LEU A 33 -5.50 3.60 1.44
N PRO A 34 -5.73 4.86 0.99
CA PRO A 34 -5.25 5.30 -0.31
C PRO A 34 -3.72 5.30 -0.39
N TYR A 35 -3.05 5.85 0.62
CA TYR A 35 -1.59 5.85 0.68
C TYR A 35 -1.03 4.43 0.71
N GLN A 36 -1.58 3.55 1.55
CA GLN A 36 -1.03 2.21 1.69
C GLN A 36 -1.20 1.35 0.43
N LEU A 37 -2.25 1.57 -0.36
CA LEU A 37 -2.40 0.94 -1.68
C LEU A 37 -1.37 1.46 -2.69
N LEU A 38 -1.19 2.78 -2.76
CA LEU A 38 -0.21 3.39 -3.66
C LEU A 38 1.23 3.02 -3.28
N ASN A 39 1.54 3.03 -1.98
CA ASN A 39 2.83 2.64 -1.43
C ASN A 39 3.13 1.17 -1.74
N PHE A 40 2.20 0.25 -1.46
CA PHE A 40 2.38 -1.17 -1.76
C PHE A 40 2.57 -1.41 -3.26
N GLY A 41 1.69 -0.85 -4.11
CA GLY A 41 1.76 -1.06 -5.55
C GLY A 41 3.03 -0.47 -6.19
N GLY A 42 3.38 0.77 -5.80
CA GLY A 42 4.59 1.44 -6.26
C GLY A 42 5.87 0.73 -5.80
N ALA A 43 5.93 0.30 -4.53
CA ALA A 43 7.08 -0.43 -4.01
C ALA A 43 7.20 -1.83 -4.62
N ALA A 44 6.11 -2.57 -4.79
CA ALA A 44 6.16 -3.93 -5.37
C ALA A 44 6.68 -3.92 -6.82
N THR A 45 6.24 -2.96 -7.64
CA THR A 45 6.71 -2.82 -9.02
C THR A 45 8.18 -2.38 -9.10
N LEU A 46 8.61 -1.45 -8.24
CA LEU A 46 10.02 -1.06 -8.10
C LEU A 46 10.92 -2.18 -7.58
N MET A 47 10.41 -3.02 -6.67
CA MET A 47 11.12 -4.21 -6.20
C MET A 47 11.39 -5.19 -7.34
N ILE A 48 10.37 -5.50 -8.15
CA ILE A 48 10.50 -6.40 -9.32
C ILE A 48 11.51 -5.82 -10.32
N ASN A 49 11.40 -4.53 -10.62
CA ASN A 49 12.32 -3.84 -11.51
C ASN A 49 13.77 -3.87 -10.98
N SER A 50 13.97 -3.49 -9.71
CA SER A 50 15.29 -3.45 -9.08
C SER A 50 15.92 -4.85 -9.00
N ALA A 51 15.14 -5.88 -8.67
CA ALA A 51 15.60 -7.26 -8.64
C ALA A 51 16.02 -7.74 -10.04
N TYR A 52 15.24 -7.40 -11.08
CA TYR A 52 15.57 -7.73 -12.47
C TYR A 52 16.93 -7.15 -12.90
N TYR A 53 17.25 -5.93 -12.45
CA TYR A 53 18.55 -5.29 -12.71
C TYR A 53 19.62 -5.58 -11.67
N SER A 54 19.40 -6.55 -10.77
CA SER A 54 20.34 -6.92 -9.68
C SER A 54 20.70 -5.76 -8.75
N ALA A 55 19.85 -4.74 -8.64
CA ALA A 55 19.95 -3.64 -7.68
C ALA A 55 19.41 -4.09 -6.32
N TRP A 56 20.06 -5.06 -5.69
CA TRP A 56 19.61 -5.71 -4.45
C TRP A 56 19.32 -4.76 -3.28
N PRO A 57 20.08 -3.68 -3.05
CA PRO A 57 19.73 -2.71 -2.00
C PRO A 57 18.37 -2.04 -2.24
N SER A 58 18.09 -1.65 -3.48
CA SER A 58 16.81 -1.05 -3.87
C SER A 58 15.68 -2.07 -3.79
N ALA A 59 15.91 -3.31 -4.22
CA ALA A 59 14.93 -4.38 -4.09
C ALA A 59 14.56 -4.65 -2.63
N GLY A 60 15.56 -4.71 -1.73
CA GLY A 60 15.35 -4.89 -0.29
C GLY A 60 14.57 -3.74 0.35
N LEU A 61 14.90 -2.48 0.02
CA LEU A 61 14.15 -1.31 0.48
C LEU A 61 12.66 -1.40 0.10
N ASN A 62 12.39 -1.70 -1.17
CA ASN A 62 11.03 -1.76 -1.69
C ASN A 62 10.24 -2.97 -1.15
N LEU A 63 10.93 -4.07 -0.83
CA LEU A 63 10.33 -5.19 -0.10
C LEU A 63 9.84 -4.75 1.28
N VAL A 64 10.66 -4.00 2.02
CA VAL A 64 10.28 -3.49 3.35
C VAL A 64 9.08 -2.54 3.24
N TRP A 65 9.11 -1.60 2.30
CA TRP A 65 7.98 -0.69 2.06
C TRP A 65 6.69 -1.43 1.70
N SER A 66 6.78 -2.46 0.85
CA SER A 66 5.65 -3.32 0.50
C SER A 66 5.12 -4.05 1.75
N GLY A 67 6.00 -4.58 2.59
CA GLY A 67 5.65 -5.26 3.84
C GLY A 67 4.91 -4.36 4.84
N ILE A 68 5.39 -3.12 5.02
CA ILE A 68 4.72 -2.10 5.85
C ILE A 68 3.31 -1.81 5.29
N GLY A 69 3.19 -1.74 3.96
CA GLY A 69 1.93 -1.60 3.23
C GLY A 69 0.92 -2.68 3.58
N VAL A 70 1.31 -3.94 3.37
CA VAL A 70 0.47 -5.11 3.65
C VAL A 70 0.06 -5.16 5.11
N TRP A 71 0.99 -4.93 6.04
CA TRP A 71 0.70 -4.93 7.47
C TRP A 71 -0.35 -3.87 7.86
N THR A 72 -0.20 -2.65 7.34
CA THR A 72 -1.12 -1.55 7.65
C THR A 72 -2.50 -1.79 7.05
N LEU A 73 -2.56 -2.28 5.80
CA LEU A 73 -3.81 -2.68 5.15
C LEU A 73 -4.53 -3.78 5.93
N GLY A 74 -3.81 -4.81 6.40
CA GLY A 74 -4.36 -5.88 7.22
C GLY A 74 -4.98 -5.36 8.52
N ARG A 75 -4.30 -4.45 9.22
CA ARG A 75 -4.83 -3.79 10.42
C ARG A 75 -6.09 -2.98 10.12
N LEU A 76 -6.13 -2.28 8.99
CA LEU A 76 -7.28 -1.47 8.60
C LEU A 76 -8.51 -2.32 8.27
N VAL A 77 -8.33 -3.45 7.60
CA VAL A 77 -9.40 -4.41 7.32
C VAL A 77 -9.92 -5.02 8.63
N ALA A 78 -9.03 -5.44 9.53
CA ALA A 78 -9.42 -6.00 10.82
C ALA A 78 -10.24 -5.01 11.66
N ARG A 79 -9.81 -3.75 11.76
CA ARG A 79 -10.56 -2.68 12.46
C ARG A 79 -11.97 -2.49 11.91
N ARG A 80 -12.12 -2.48 10.58
CA ARG A 80 -13.42 -2.36 9.91
C ARG A 80 -14.32 -3.56 10.18
N ALA A 81 -13.77 -4.77 10.21
CA ALA A 81 -14.53 -5.98 10.54
C ALA A 81 -15.08 -5.92 11.97
N THR A 82 -14.26 -5.53 12.95
CA THR A 82 -14.68 -5.38 14.34
C THR A 82 -15.76 -4.31 14.50
N ALA A 83 -15.58 -3.13 13.89
CA ALA A 83 -16.57 -2.06 13.96
C ALA A 83 -17.92 -2.46 13.34
N ARG A 84 -17.90 -3.20 12.22
CA ARG A 84 -19.13 -3.73 11.60
C ARG A 84 -19.85 -4.74 12.48
N ARG A 85 -19.11 -5.61 13.18
CA ARG A 85 -19.69 -6.57 14.14
C ARG A 85 -20.37 -5.84 15.29
N GLN A 86 -19.70 -4.87 15.89
CA GLN A 86 -20.25 -4.05 16.97
C GLN A 86 -21.53 -3.31 16.55
N ALA A 87 -21.55 -2.73 15.33
CA ALA A 87 -22.73 -2.05 14.81
C ALA A 87 -23.91 -3.01 14.58
N ALA A 88 -23.65 -4.26 14.15
CA ALA A 88 -24.68 -5.28 13.96
C ALA A 88 -25.25 -5.79 15.30
N GLU A 89 -24.41 -5.94 16.33
CA GLU A 89 -24.83 -6.32 17.68
C GLU A 89 -25.64 -5.22 18.38
N ALA A 90 -25.33 -3.95 18.13
CA ALA A 90 -26.04 -2.81 18.70
C ALA A 90 -27.36 -2.46 17.98
N ALA A 91 -27.63 -3.05 16.81
CA ALA A 91 -28.86 -2.80 16.07
C ALA A 91 -30.06 -3.41 16.82
N PRO A 92 -31.13 -2.64 17.10
CA PRO A 92 -32.31 -3.17 17.76
C PRO A 92 -32.92 -4.29 16.92
N ALA A 93 -33.34 -5.38 17.58
CA ALA A 93 -33.98 -6.49 16.90
C ALA A 93 -35.20 -5.98 16.11
N PRO A 94 -35.39 -6.38 14.84
CA PRO A 94 -36.56 -5.97 14.07
C PRO A 94 -37.82 -6.30 14.88
N GLY A 95 -38.65 -5.27 15.06
CA GLY A 95 -39.77 -5.25 16.01
C GLY A 95 -40.60 -6.52 15.98
N ARG A 96 -40.84 -7.07 17.18
CA ARG A 96 -41.89 -8.04 17.45
C ARG A 96 -43.16 -7.30 17.80
#